data_AF-A0A7C8I164-F1
#
_entry.id   AF-A0A7C8I164-F1
#
_cell.length_a   1.000
_cell.length_b   1.000
_cell.length_c   1.000
_cell.angle_alpha   90.00
_cell.angle_beta   90.00
_cell.angle_gamma   90.00
#
_symmetry.space_group_name_H-M   'P 1'
#
loop_
_entity.id
_entity.type
_entity.pdbx_description
1 polymer ?
#
loop_
_entity_poly.entity_id
_entity_poly.type
_entity_poly.pdbx_seq_one_letter_code
_entity_poly.pdbx_strand_id
1 'polypeptide(L)'
;MGFFYDNPLVAIVASSFLLWLVRFIVSFVKTRQLFHRLPGPPHHLLWGHMMVAGTIASRLPKRVHPHVYPCFLTKEYDLPPLYYLDLYPLNHPTLVILDPQVAQDVLADATLPKHRSLKDVIAPLAGHANMLSSYGPMWKKWRSAFNPGFSVHYLMQQVTTIVDCSEAFVEILDQHATTGRVFRLEEETTKMTIDIIGKAVCDHDFKALVGDSEFQTLMRKTISWMPDTQSLNPFHRKHPFRPLFWKYYKWRLDQYVGKVLDERFTARIGNAEKKARKKTGIDLALEQHFKESGQDVDSRTTTMSTEFRRNAIDNLLVLLFAGHDTTASTVCYCYHMLSKHPEKLAKIREEFNNVFGQDVGAAAKLKQDPFFINKCEYTLAVIKEVLRLWPPGSSGREGRKGYFVKDPITGNMLPTENFLLWVPSIAMHRDPRIWGDDAHEFKPERFLSENNHKLVPNAYRPFEKGPRNCIGQELALLEMKIVLATTVREFDIKAAYDELDTLDNDGSLWARDRSEKTGIQKCFGDEAYQILLAAGKPREGMPARVMLGNVLLGNVALFALARLIEGSRERVSKRRVQTQRHREDEYF
;
A
#
# COMPACT_ATOMS: atom_id res chain seq x y z
N MET A 1 48.89 10.59 29.18
CA MET A 1 48.72 11.68 28.20
C MET A 1 49.62 11.53 26.97
N GLY A 2 50.88 11.09 27.10
CA GLY A 2 51.80 10.92 25.94
C GLY A 2 51.27 10.06 24.79
N PHE A 3 50.63 8.92 25.08
CA PHE A 3 50.08 8.00 24.05
C PHE A 3 49.09 8.66 23.07
N PHE A 4 48.25 9.60 23.53
CA PHE A 4 47.28 10.31 22.70
C PHE A 4 47.89 11.50 21.95
N TYR A 5 49.00 12.03 22.46
CA TYR A 5 49.79 13.09 21.80
C TYR A 5 50.52 12.53 20.57
N ASP A 6 51.01 11.29 20.69
CA ASP A 6 51.69 10.56 19.59
C ASP A 6 50.72 9.90 18.59
N ASN A 7 49.42 9.82 18.91
CA ASN A 7 48.39 9.17 18.08
C ASN A 7 47.11 10.01 17.98
N PRO A 8 47.12 11.10 17.19
CA PRO A 8 45.99 12.04 17.10
C PRO A 8 44.69 11.39 16.61
N LEU A 9 44.77 10.39 15.73
CA LEU A 9 43.59 9.63 15.27
C LEU A 9 42.90 8.87 16.41
N VAL A 10 43.67 8.26 17.31
CA VAL A 10 43.14 7.54 18.47
C VAL A 10 42.47 8.51 19.43
N ALA A 11 43.05 9.70 19.63
CA ALA A 11 42.46 10.75 20.44
C ALA A 11 41.13 11.27 19.87
N ILE A 12 41.04 11.46 18.55
CA ILE A 12 39.81 11.88 17.86
C ILE A 12 38.72 10.81 17.98
N VAL A 13 39.05 9.54 17.74
CA VAL A 13 38.10 8.43 17.84
C VAL A 13 37.59 8.28 19.28
N ALA A 14 38.48 8.31 20.27
CA ALA A 14 38.12 8.22 21.68
C ALA A 14 37.23 9.39 22.13
N SER A 15 37.58 10.62 21.75
CA SER A 15 36.79 11.81 22.08
C SER A 15 35.41 11.79 21.41
N SER A 16 35.34 11.35 20.15
CA SER A 16 34.07 11.21 19.41
C SER A 16 33.17 10.14 20.03
N PHE A 17 33.76 9.00 20.42
CA PHE A 17 33.03 7.93 21.11
C PHE A 17 32.53 8.40 22.48
N LEU A 18 33.35 9.12 23.26
CA LEU A 18 32.95 9.66 24.56
C LEU A 18 31.81 10.68 24.42
N LEU A 19 31.89 11.61 23.45
CA LEU A 19 30.80 12.55 23.17
C LEU A 19 29.52 11.84 22.75
N TRP A 20 29.62 10.79 21.93
CA TRP A 20 28.49 9.95 21.55
C TRP A 20 27.89 9.22 22.76
N LEU A 21 28.72 8.63 23.62
CA LEU A 21 28.31 7.92 24.82
C LEU A 21 27.62 8.84 25.82
N VAL A 22 28.18 10.02 26.09
CA VAL A 22 27.56 11.04 26.95
C VAL A 22 26.20 11.47 26.39
N ARG A 23 26.13 11.76 25.08
CA ARG A 23 24.85 12.09 24.42
C ARG A 23 23.84 10.95 24.54
N PHE A 24 24.26 9.71 24.33
CA PHE A 24 23.42 8.53 24.47
C PHE A 24 22.89 8.39 25.90
N ILE A 25 23.76 8.48 26.91
CA ILE A 25 23.37 8.39 28.33
C ILE A 25 22.39 9.51 28.69
N VAL A 26 22.66 10.76 28.29
CA VAL A 26 21.77 11.90 28.54
C VAL A 26 20.41 11.68 27.88
N SER A 27 20.38 11.26 26.61
CA SER A 27 19.13 10.95 25.91
C SER A 27 18.39 9.80 26.56
N PHE A 28 19.08 8.73 26.94
CA PHE A 28 18.52 7.56 27.60
C PHE A 28 17.85 7.94 28.93
N VAL A 29 18.56 8.64 29.80
CA VAL A 29 18.04 9.09 31.11
C VAL A 29 16.84 10.01 30.92
N LYS A 30 16.95 11.01 30.03
CA LYS A 30 15.84 11.92 29.72
C LYS A 30 14.62 11.16 29.22
N THR A 31 14.79 10.22 28.30
CA THR A 31 13.69 9.42 27.78
C THR A 31 13.03 8.60 28.88
N ARG A 32 13.79 7.92 29.75
CA ARG A 32 13.21 7.17 30.88
C ARG A 32 12.41 8.06 31.83
N GLN A 33 12.91 9.27 32.09
CA GLN A 33 12.20 10.25 32.94
C GLN A 33 10.88 10.72 32.34
N LEU A 34 10.74 10.77 31.01
CA LEU A 34 9.48 11.16 30.36
C LEU A 34 8.31 10.25 30.73
N PHE A 35 8.56 8.97 30.98
CA PHE A 35 7.50 7.97 31.25
C PHE A 35 7.05 7.92 32.71
N HIS A 36 7.67 8.72 33.59
CA HIS A 36 7.31 8.74 35.00
C HIS A 36 5.84 9.19 35.19
N ARG A 37 5.01 8.30 35.75
CA ARG A 37 3.56 8.50 35.99
C ARG A 37 2.71 8.69 34.72
N LEU A 38 3.19 8.26 33.56
CA LEU A 38 2.36 8.21 32.35
C LEU A 38 1.61 6.86 32.25
N PRO A 39 0.38 6.85 31.69
CA PRO A 39 -0.37 5.60 31.50
C PRO A 39 0.37 4.70 30.51
N GLY A 40 0.48 3.41 30.83
CA GLY A 40 1.25 2.45 30.03
C GLY A 40 1.28 1.07 30.67
N PRO A 41 1.81 0.05 29.97
CA PRO A 41 2.11 -1.23 30.57
C PRO A 41 3.23 -1.10 31.62
N PRO A 42 3.56 -2.17 32.36
CA PRO A 42 4.66 -2.13 33.35
C PRO A 42 5.98 -1.61 32.75
N HIS A 43 6.50 -0.52 33.32
CA HIS A 43 7.73 0.16 32.87
C HIS A 43 8.95 -0.29 33.68
N HIS A 44 9.99 -0.76 32.99
CA HIS A 44 11.26 -1.14 33.60
C HIS A 44 12.27 0.01 33.50
N LEU A 45 13.00 0.31 34.57
CA LEU A 45 13.97 1.42 34.62
C LEU A 45 15.01 1.39 33.49
N LEU A 46 15.66 0.24 33.27
CA LEU A 46 16.63 0.05 32.18
C LEU A 46 15.95 -0.26 30.84
N TRP A 47 15.02 -1.21 30.79
CA TRP A 47 14.47 -1.73 29.55
C TRP A 47 13.21 -1.03 29.03
N GLY A 48 12.69 -0.01 29.71
CA GLY A 48 11.42 0.64 29.36
C GLY A 48 10.30 -0.39 29.24
N HIS A 49 9.59 -0.40 28.12
CA HIS A 49 8.58 -1.39 27.75
C HIS A 49 9.12 -2.52 26.85
N MET A 50 10.44 -2.62 26.62
CA MET A 50 11.01 -3.65 25.75
C MET A 50 10.78 -5.08 26.29
N MET A 51 10.74 -5.28 27.61
CA MET A 51 10.44 -6.58 28.21
C MET A 51 9.02 -7.03 27.88
N VAL A 52 8.06 -6.13 28.08
CA VAL A 52 6.64 -6.36 27.73
C VAL A 52 6.49 -6.60 26.23
N ALA A 53 7.14 -5.78 25.38
CA ALA A 53 7.15 -5.99 23.93
C ALA A 53 7.78 -7.33 23.53
N GLY A 54 8.83 -7.78 24.23
CA GLY A 54 9.47 -9.07 24.03
C GLY A 54 8.57 -10.25 24.38
N THR A 55 7.79 -10.14 25.46
CA THR A 55 6.76 -11.13 25.84
C THR A 55 5.67 -11.27 24.78
N ILE A 56 5.22 -10.15 24.19
CA ILE A 56 4.27 -10.19 23.08
C ILE A 56 4.93 -10.77 21.82
N ALA A 57 6.14 -10.33 21.50
CA ALA A 57 6.88 -10.78 20.32
C ALA A 57 7.13 -12.29 20.31
N SER A 58 7.39 -12.91 21.47
CA SER A 58 7.63 -14.36 21.57
C SER A 58 6.39 -15.21 21.26
N ARG A 59 5.19 -14.60 21.31
CA ARG A 59 3.90 -15.23 21.00
C ARG A 59 3.40 -14.91 19.58
N LEU A 60 4.19 -14.20 18.79
CA LEU A 60 3.83 -13.79 17.44
C LEU A 60 4.84 -14.32 16.41
N PRO A 61 4.44 -14.40 15.13
CA PRO A 61 5.38 -14.72 14.06
C PRO A 61 6.53 -13.72 13.99
N LYS A 62 7.75 -14.20 13.72
CA LYS A 62 9.00 -13.40 13.73
C LYS A 62 8.95 -12.13 12.86
N ARG A 63 8.20 -12.16 11.75
CA ARG A 63 8.08 -11.06 10.77
C ARG A 63 6.76 -10.33 10.80
N VAL A 64 5.91 -10.63 11.78
CA VAL A 64 4.60 -9.97 11.87
C VAL A 64 4.79 -8.46 11.88
N HIS A 65 3.93 -7.75 11.17
CA HIS A 65 4.01 -6.31 11.11
C HIS A 65 3.81 -5.72 12.52
N PRO A 66 4.71 -4.84 13.00
CA PRO A 66 4.62 -4.29 14.35
C PRO A 66 3.35 -3.50 14.68
N HIS A 67 2.54 -3.13 13.68
CA HIS A 67 1.25 -2.49 13.91
C HIS A 67 0.24 -3.38 14.64
N VAL A 68 0.47 -4.70 14.69
CA VAL A 68 -0.41 -5.63 15.43
C VAL A 68 -0.15 -5.60 16.93
N TYR A 69 1.03 -5.13 17.37
CA TYR A 69 1.44 -5.20 18.78
C TYR A 69 0.44 -4.52 19.71
N PRO A 70 -0.08 -3.32 19.38
CA PRO A 70 -1.15 -2.70 20.16
C PRO A 70 -2.38 -3.58 20.36
N CYS A 71 -2.77 -4.43 19.39
CA CYS A 71 -3.90 -5.35 19.56
C CYS A 71 -3.68 -6.33 20.73
N PHE A 72 -2.46 -6.82 20.90
CA PHE A 72 -2.11 -7.81 21.92
C PHE A 72 -1.76 -7.14 23.25
N LEU A 73 -1.00 -6.04 23.21
CA LEU A 73 -0.61 -5.27 24.40
C LEU A 73 -1.82 -4.75 25.16
N THR A 74 -2.79 -4.17 24.44
CA THR A 74 -4.00 -3.61 25.06
C THR A 74 -4.80 -4.68 25.78
N LYS A 75 -4.88 -5.90 25.23
CA LYS A 75 -5.59 -7.02 25.85
C LYS A 75 -4.84 -7.64 27.02
N GLU A 76 -3.54 -7.91 26.86
CA GLU A 76 -2.72 -8.61 27.87
C GLU A 76 -2.59 -7.80 29.16
N TYR A 77 -2.52 -6.47 29.05
CA TYR A 77 -2.26 -5.57 30.18
C TYR A 77 -3.45 -4.65 30.51
N ASP A 78 -4.64 -4.94 29.98
CA ASP A 78 -5.86 -4.16 30.18
C ASP A 78 -5.65 -2.64 30.01
N LEU A 79 -5.04 -2.25 28.88
CA LEU A 79 -4.60 -0.87 28.69
C LEU A 79 -5.77 0.06 28.32
N PRO A 80 -5.75 1.32 28.80
CA PRO A 80 -6.71 2.32 28.39
C PRO A 80 -6.59 2.63 26.88
N PRO A 81 -7.56 3.32 26.27
CA PRO A 81 -7.49 3.73 24.87
C PRO A 81 -6.29 4.61 24.52
N LEU A 82 -5.69 5.28 25.50
CA LEU A 82 -4.50 6.12 25.33
C LEU A 82 -3.40 5.65 26.28
N TYR A 83 -2.25 5.27 25.75
CA TYR A 83 -1.12 4.81 26.57
C TYR A 83 0.23 5.05 25.91
N TYR A 84 1.27 5.14 26.72
CA TYR A 84 2.63 5.43 26.29
C TYR A 84 3.47 4.16 26.15
N LEU A 85 4.29 4.11 25.10
CA LEU A 85 5.25 3.04 24.83
C LEU A 85 6.69 3.55 24.79
N ASP A 86 7.52 3.01 25.69
CA ASP A 86 8.95 3.27 25.77
C ASP A 86 9.74 2.11 25.16
N LEU A 87 10.04 2.21 23.88
CA LEU A 87 10.90 1.24 23.17
C LEU A 87 12.28 1.81 22.88
N TYR A 88 12.68 2.90 23.53
CA TYR A 88 14.00 3.49 23.32
C TYR A 88 15.10 2.57 23.88
N PRO A 89 16.23 2.38 23.16
CA PRO A 89 16.67 3.09 21.95
C PRO A 89 16.25 2.44 20.62
N LEU A 90 15.48 1.34 20.64
CA LEU A 90 15.08 0.62 19.43
C LEU A 90 14.09 1.43 18.58
N ASN A 91 13.16 2.10 19.23
CA ASN A 91 12.12 2.92 18.63
C ASN A 91 11.88 4.23 19.40
N HIS A 92 11.15 5.15 18.76
CA HIS A 92 10.80 6.44 19.37
C HIS A 92 9.78 6.25 20.51
N PRO A 93 9.88 7.04 21.60
CA PRO A 93 8.79 7.18 22.57
C PRO A 93 7.47 7.47 21.86
N THR A 94 6.43 6.72 22.17
CA THR A 94 5.17 6.75 21.42
C THR A 94 3.98 6.93 22.36
N LEU A 95 3.02 7.78 22.01
CA LEU A 95 1.66 7.76 22.55
C LEU A 95 0.78 7.00 21.56
N VAL A 96 0.28 5.85 21.98
CA VAL A 96 -0.68 5.04 21.23
C VAL A 96 -2.09 5.60 21.47
N ILE A 97 -2.83 5.83 20.40
CA ILE A 97 -4.17 6.42 20.41
C ILE A 97 -5.13 5.43 19.75
N LEU A 98 -6.00 4.83 20.56
CA LEU A 98 -7.06 3.91 20.13
C LEU A 98 -8.46 4.51 20.24
N ASP A 99 -8.59 5.72 20.83
CA ASP A 99 -9.87 6.42 20.89
C ASP A 99 -10.18 7.13 19.56
N PRO A 100 -11.35 6.88 18.93
CA PRO A 100 -11.70 7.47 17.63
C PRO A 100 -11.78 9.00 17.62
N GLN A 101 -12.25 9.62 18.71
CA GLN A 101 -12.40 11.07 18.79
C GLN A 101 -11.04 11.73 18.99
N VAL A 102 -10.20 11.20 19.88
CA VAL A 102 -8.83 11.69 20.05
C VAL A 102 -8.03 11.53 18.75
N ALA A 103 -8.20 10.40 18.03
CA ALA A 103 -7.57 10.22 16.73
C ALA A 103 -8.03 11.28 15.71
N GLN A 104 -9.30 11.70 15.78
CA GLN A 104 -9.82 12.82 14.98
C GLN A 104 -9.13 14.13 15.36
N ASP A 105 -9.12 14.49 16.65
CA ASP A 105 -8.55 15.73 17.16
C ASP A 105 -7.06 15.87 16.77
N VAL A 106 -6.29 14.79 16.91
CA VAL A 106 -4.83 14.78 16.65
C VAL A 106 -4.51 14.79 15.15
N LEU A 107 -5.22 13.98 14.35
CA LEU A 107 -4.86 13.77 12.95
C LEU A 107 -5.48 14.78 11.99
N ALA A 108 -6.66 15.29 12.33
CA ALA A 108 -7.44 16.18 11.48
C ALA A 108 -7.45 17.62 12.00
N ASP A 109 -7.84 17.83 13.26
CA ASP A 109 -8.20 19.17 13.74
C ASP A 109 -6.95 19.97 14.17
N ALA A 110 -6.04 19.35 14.91
CA ALA A 110 -4.78 19.97 15.31
C ALA A 110 -3.79 20.13 14.13
N THR A 111 -4.02 19.42 13.01
CA THR A 111 -3.15 19.41 11.82
C THR A 111 -1.66 19.24 12.16
N LEU A 112 -1.30 18.36 13.09
CA LEU A 112 0.10 18.16 13.47
C LEU A 112 0.96 17.68 12.27
N PRO A 113 2.28 17.92 12.27
CA PRO A 113 3.14 17.50 11.19
C PRO A 113 3.37 15.99 11.28
N LYS A 114 3.70 15.36 10.16
CA LYS A 114 4.16 13.96 10.17
C LYS A 114 5.41 13.83 11.04
N HIS A 115 5.49 12.73 11.78
CA HIS A 115 6.66 12.43 12.61
C HIS A 115 7.93 12.36 11.76
N ARG A 116 9.06 12.83 12.30
CA ARG A 116 10.33 12.94 11.59
C ARG A 116 10.80 11.63 10.93
N SER A 117 10.56 10.49 11.56
CA SER A 117 10.98 9.18 11.03
C SER A 117 10.37 8.88 9.66
N LEU A 118 9.14 9.34 9.38
CA LEU A 118 8.52 9.14 8.07
C LEU A 118 9.28 9.92 6.97
N LYS A 119 9.79 11.11 7.29
CA LYS A 119 10.57 11.92 6.34
C LYS A 119 11.86 11.19 5.98
N ASP A 120 12.54 10.63 6.96
CA ASP A 120 13.82 9.93 6.77
C ASP A 120 13.63 8.62 5.99
N VAL A 121 12.53 7.90 6.24
CA VAL A 121 12.19 6.65 5.54
C VAL A 121 11.81 6.90 4.08
N ILE A 122 11.04 7.96 3.79
CA ILE A 122 10.51 8.24 2.44
C ILE A 122 11.50 9.02 1.56
N ALA A 123 12.42 9.79 2.14
CA ALA A 123 13.35 10.61 1.35
C ALA A 123 14.18 9.82 0.31
N PRO A 124 14.65 8.58 0.60
CA PRO A 124 15.31 7.74 -0.39
C PRO A 124 14.47 7.35 -1.60
N LEU A 125 13.14 7.41 -1.49
CA LEU A 125 12.21 7.10 -2.56
C LEU A 125 11.76 8.37 -3.30
N ALA A 126 11.21 9.33 -2.56
CA ALA A 126 10.42 10.44 -3.12
C ALA A 126 10.92 11.82 -2.64
N GLY A 127 12.19 11.91 -2.24
CA GLY A 127 12.80 13.16 -1.77
C GLY A 127 12.08 13.78 -0.56
N HIS A 128 12.31 15.07 -0.32
CA HIS A 128 11.70 15.78 0.82
C HIS A 128 10.49 16.63 0.44
N ALA A 129 10.29 16.89 -0.87
CA ALA A 129 9.27 17.79 -1.39
C ALA A 129 8.01 17.06 -1.89
N ASN A 130 7.60 15.98 -1.21
CA ASN A 130 6.44 15.17 -1.57
C ASN A 130 5.25 15.38 -0.62
N MET A 131 4.04 15.11 -1.11
CA MET A 131 2.79 15.28 -0.35
C MET A 131 2.61 14.32 0.85
N LEU A 132 3.38 13.24 0.94
CA LEU A 132 3.26 12.28 2.05
C LEU A 132 3.93 12.81 3.31
N SER A 133 5.16 13.32 3.20
CA SER A 133 6.00 13.70 4.35
C SER A 133 6.14 15.20 4.56
N SER A 134 5.88 16.03 3.55
CA SER A 134 5.90 17.50 3.69
C SER A 134 4.75 18.04 4.54
N TYR A 135 4.90 19.27 5.02
CA TYR A 135 3.97 19.96 5.91
C TYR A 135 3.74 21.41 5.48
N GLY A 136 2.65 22.02 5.94
CA GLY A 136 2.37 23.44 5.72
C GLY A 136 2.16 23.80 4.23
N PRO A 137 2.65 24.99 3.78
CA PRO A 137 2.43 25.47 2.42
C PRO A 137 2.91 24.51 1.32
N MET A 138 4.07 23.87 1.51
CA MET A 138 4.62 22.91 0.55
C MET A 138 3.66 21.74 0.30
N TRP A 139 3.14 21.16 1.39
CA TRP A 139 2.15 20.11 1.28
C TRP A 139 0.86 20.61 0.62
N LYS A 140 0.34 21.77 1.05
CA LYS A 140 -0.91 22.34 0.53
C LYS A 140 -0.83 22.56 -0.98
N LYS A 141 0.29 23.09 -1.48
CA LYS A 141 0.57 23.28 -2.92
C LYS A 141 0.41 21.97 -3.69
N TRP A 142 1.19 20.94 -3.33
CA TRP A 142 1.19 19.69 -4.07
C TRP A 142 -0.10 18.88 -3.89
N ARG A 143 -0.72 18.94 -2.70
CA ARG A 143 -2.03 18.34 -2.49
C ARG A 143 -3.10 18.98 -3.39
N SER A 144 -3.10 20.31 -3.48
CA SER A 144 -4.02 21.05 -4.35
C SER A 144 -3.81 20.73 -5.83
N ALA A 145 -2.54 20.62 -6.26
CA ALA A 145 -2.20 20.30 -7.64
C ALA A 145 -2.75 18.93 -8.10
N PHE A 146 -2.65 17.90 -7.25
CA PHE A 146 -3.06 16.54 -7.63
C PHE A 146 -4.52 16.20 -7.30
N ASN A 147 -5.17 16.89 -6.36
CA ASN A 147 -6.56 16.61 -5.94
C ASN A 147 -7.56 16.45 -7.11
N PRO A 148 -7.54 17.29 -8.17
CA PRO A 148 -8.48 17.15 -9.28
C PRO A 148 -8.39 15.78 -9.98
N GLY A 149 -7.18 15.21 -10.07
CA GLY A 149 -6.92 13.89 -10.66
C GLY A 149 -7.38 12.70 -9.83
N PHE A 150 -7.97 12.94 -8.66
CA PHE A 150 -8.58 11.92 -7.81
C PHE A 150 -10.04 12.24 -7.47
N SER A 151 -10.66 13.18 -8.20
CA SER A 151 -12.09 13.45 -8.07
C SER A 151 -12.92 12.32 -8.68
N VAL A 152 -14.10 12.04 -8.11
CA VAL A 152 -15.01 11.00 -8.62
C VAL A 152 -15.31 11.20 -10.10
N HIS A 153 -15.61 12.43 -10.53
CA HIS A 153 -15.87 12.74 -11.94
C HIS A 153 -14.74 12.31 -12.86
N TYR A 154 -13.50 12.56 -12.47
CA TYR A 154 -12.33 12.17 -13.24
C TYR A 154 -12.10 10.66 -13.22
N LEU A 155 -12.24 10.03 -12.06
CA LEU A 155 -12.03 8.59 -11.90
C LEU A 155 -13.02 7.76 -12.72
N MET A 156 -14.27 8.23 -12.88
CA MET A 156 -15.23 7.58 -13.76
C MET A 156 -14.77 7.54 -15.23
N GLN A 157 -13.93 8.48 -15.68
CA GLN A 157 -13.33 8.47 -17.02
C GLN A 157 -12.18 7.45 -17.14
N GLN A 158 -11.65 6.96 -16.02
CA GLN A 158 -10.58 5.95 -15.99
C GLN A 158 -11.11 4.52 -15.93
N VAL A 159 -12.42 4.30 -15.76
CA VAL A 159 -13.00 2.96 -15.61
C VAL A 159 -12.62 2.03 -16.75
N THR A 160 -12.71 2.46 -18.00
CA THR A 160 -12.29 1.65 -19.16
C THR A 160 -10.84 1.19 -19.03
N THR A 161 -9.93 2.10 -18.64
CA THR A 161 -8.51 1.79 -18.44
C THR A 161 -8.29 0.79 -17.30
N ILE A 162 -9.04 0.91 -16.20
CA ILE A 162 -8.99 -0.02 -15.08
C ILE A 162 -9.52 -1.39 -15.53
N VAL A 163 -10.61 -1.43 -16.29
CA VAL A 163 -11.17 -2.66 -16.85
C VAL A 163 -10.17 -3.34 -17.78
N ASP A 164 -9.50 -2.60 -18.67
CA ASP A 164 -8.48 -3.17 -19.58
C ASP A 164 -7.34 -3.83 -18.81
N CYS A 165 -6.83 -3.19 -17.74
CA CYS A 165 -5.80 -3.79 -16.89
C CYS A 165 -6.35 -5.00 -16.12
N SER A 166 -7.62 -4.97 -15.73
CA SER A 166 -8.27 -6.07 -15.05
C SER A 166 -8.54 -7.27 -15.96
N GLU A 167 -8.82 -7.07 -17.25
CA GLU A 167 -8.94 -8.15 -18.24
C GLU A 167 -7.59 -8.83 -18.48
N ALA A 168 -6.51 -8.05 -18.59
CA ALA A 168 -5.15 -8.62 -18.64
C ALA A 168 -4.81 -9.42 -17.37
N PHE A 169 -5.27 -8.98 -16.19
CA PHE A 169 -5.13 -9.75 -14.96
C PHE A 169 -5.98 -11.04 -14.96
N VAL A 170 -7.19 -11.01 -15.54
CA VAL A 170 -8.02 -12.22 -15.76
C VAL A 170 -7.28 -13.24 -16.62
N GLU A 171 -6.61 -12.81 -17.69
CA GLU A 171 -5.80 -13.70 -18.54
C GLU A 171 -4.65 -14.36 -17.76
N ILE A 172 -3.98 -13.62 -16.87
CA ILE A 172 -2.93 -14.16 -16.00
C ILE A 172 -3.52 -15.21 -15.04
N LEU A 173 -4.68 -14.93 -14.42
CA LEU A 173 -5.36 -15.88 -13.55
C LEU A 173 -5.79 -17.15 -14.30
N ASP A 174 -6.28 -17.02 -15.53
CA ASP A 174 -6.66 -18.15 -16.38
C ASP A 174 -5.46 -19.05 -16.72
N GLN A 175 -4.29 -18.45 -16.99
CA GLN A 175 -3.04 -19.19 -17.19
C GLN A 175 -2.63 -19.96 -15.92
N HIS A 176 -2.71 -19.32 -14.75
CA HIS A 176 -2.47 -20.00 -13.48
C HIS A 176 -3.49 -21.12 -13.19
N ALA A 177 -4.76 -20.91 -13.54
CA ALA A 177 -5.82 -21.90 -13.37
C ALA A 177 -5.60 -23.12 -14.27
N THR A 178 -5.21 -22.89 -15.52
CA THR A 178 -4.92 -23.92 -16.51
C THR A 178 -3.69 -24.74 -16.12
N THR A 179 -2.64 -24.08 -15.61
CA THR A 179 -1.41 -24.77 -15.19
C THR A 179 -1.55 -25.47 -13.84
N GLY A 180 -2.50 -25.03 -13.00
CA GLY A 180 -2.71 -25.55 -11.66
C GLY A 180 -1.49 -25.37 -10.75
N ARG A 181 -0.60 -24.42 -11.03
CA ARG A 181 0.59 -24.16 -10.22
C ARG A 181 0.29 -23.13 -9.14
N VAL A 182 0.92 -23.31 -7.98
CA VAL A 182 0.94 -22.28 -6.93
C VAL A 182 1.73 -21.08 -7.43
N PHE A 183 1.26 -19.88 -7.10
CA PHE A 183 1.91 -18.61 -7.44
C PHE A 183 1.72 -17.60 -6.30
N ARG A 184 2.41 -16.45 -6.37
CA ARG A 184 2.22 -15.37 -5.40
C ARG A 184 1.18 -14.39 -5.92
N LEU A 185 0.01 -14.37 -5.29
CA LEU A 185 -1.07 -13.48 -5.71
C LEU A 185 -0.69 -12.00 -5.57
N GLU A 186 0.13 -11.67 -4.58
CA GLU A 186 0.61 -10.30 -4.37
C GLU A 186 1.51 -9.80 -5.51
N GLU A 187 2.29 -10.67 -6.14
CA GLU A 187 3.14 -10.30 -7.28
C GLU A 187 2.29 -9.91 -8.48
N GLU A 188 1.27 -10.70 -8.80
CA GLU A 188 0.40 -10.45 -9.96
C GLU A 188 -0.54 -9.26 -9.73
N THR A 189 -1.10 -9.13 -8.52
CA THR A 189 -1.92 -7.95 -8.17
C THR A 189 -1.08 -6.67 -8.14
N THR A 190 0.21 -6.74 -7.74
CA THR A 190 1.13 -5.59 -7.79
C THR A 190 1.39 -5.14 -9.22
N LYS A 191 1.62 -6.08 -10.16
CA LYS A 191 1.80 -5.74 -11.58
C LYS A 191 0.57 -5.00 -12.13
N MET A 192 -0.62 -5.52 -11.83
CA MET A 192 -1.89 -4.90 -12.22
C MET A 192 -2.03 -3.47 -11.67
N THR A 193 -1.80 -3.27 -10.37
CA THR A 193 -1.99 -1.96 -9.75
C THR A 193 -0.92 -0.95 -10.18
N ILE A 194 0.29 -1.38 -10.52
CA ILE A 194 1.34 -0.55 -11.14
C ILE A 194 0.85 0.01 -12.49
N ASP A 195 0.29 -0.83 -13.36
CA ASP A 195 -0.17 -0.40 -14.67
C ASP A 195 -1.41 0.50 -14.55
N ILE A 196 -2.32 0.22 -13.61
CA ILE A 196 -3.49 1.07 -13.33
C ILE A 196 -3.06 2.46 -12.88
N ILE A 197 -2.21 2.58 -11.85
CA ILE A 197 -1.78 3.88 -11.34
C ILE A 197 -0.93 4.63 -12.37
N GLY A 198 -0.10 3.93 -13.15
CA GLY A 198 0.68 4.51 -14.23
C GLY A 198 -0.18 5.16 -15.31
N LYS A 199 -1.21 4.45 -15.76
CA LYS A 199 -2.16 4.97 -16.76
C LYS A 199 -3.04 6.08 -16.19
N ALA A 200 -3.52 5.94 -14.94
CA ALA A 200 -4.43 6.92 -14.33
C ALA A 200 -3.74 8.25 -13.95
N VAL A 201 -2.49 8.20 -13.48
CA VAL A 201 -1.75 9.38 -12.98
C VAL A 201 -0.78 9.93 -14.00
N CYS A 202 -0.06 9.09 -14.74
CA CYS A 202 1.03 9.50 -15.63
C CYS A 202 0.69 9.41 -17.12
N ASP A 203 -0.44 8.81 -17.49
CA ASP A 203 -0.75 8.36 -18.86
C ASP A 203 0.36 7.47 -19.45
N HIS A 204 0.96 6.62 -18.61
CA HIS A 204 2.09 5.79 -18.99
C HIS A 204 1.81 4.31 -18.67
N ASP A 205 2.06 3.45 -19.65
CA ASP A 205 2.02 2.01 -19.46
C ASP A 205 3.40 1.49 -19.04
N PHE A 206 3.53 1.09 -17.77
CA PHE A 206 4.76 0.49 -17.26
C PHE A 206 4.96 -0.95 -17.71
N LYS A 207 3.96 -1.53 -18.39
CA LYS A 207 3.95 -2.88 -18.95
C LYS A 207 4.24 -3.96 -17.90
N ALA A 208 3.86 -3.73 -16.65
CA ALA A 208 4.13 -4.65 -15.56
C ALA A 208 3.35 -5.96 -15.71
N LEU A 209 2.17 -5.94 -16.34
CA LEU A 209 1.37 -7.14 -16.63
C LEU A 209 1.91 -8.02 -17.76
N VAL A 210 2.71 -7.47 -18.67
CA VAL A 210 3.15 -8.18 -19.89
C VAL A 210 4.53 -8.83 -19.72
N GLY A 211 5.37 -8.32 -18.82
CA GLY A 211 6.70 -8.87 -18.59
C GLY A 211 7.52 -8.07 -17.59
N ASP A 212 8.85 -8.19 -17.71
CA ASP A 212 9.79 -7.54 -16.79
C ASP A 212 9.78 -6.01 -16.97
N SER A 213 9.13 -5.31 -16.03
CA SER A 213 9.10 -3.86 -16.00
C SER A 213 10.36 -3.27 -15.35
N GLU A 214 11.08 -2.41 -16.07
CA GLU A 214 12.23 -1.66 -15.52
C GLU A 214 11.78 -0.83 -14.31
N PHE A 215 10.60 -0.20 -14.38
CA PHE A 215 10.05 0.59 -13.29
C PHE A 215 9.83 -0.26 -12.04
N GLN A 216 9.18 -1.43 -12.17
CA GLN A 216 8.95 -2.34 -11.04
C GLN A 216 10.28 -2.78 -10.40
N THR A 217 11.27 -3.13 -11.23
CA THR A 217 12.60 -3.53 -10.76
C THR A 217 13.28 -2.40 -9.99
N LEU A 218 13.28 -1.18 -10.54
CA LEU A 218 13.87 -0.01 -9.89
C LEU A 218 13.15 0.34 -8.59
N MET A 219 11.81 0.30 -8.57
CA MET A 219 11.00 0.52 -7.37
C MET A 219 11.35 -0.48 -6.27
N ARG A 220 11.37 -1.77 -6.59
CA ARG A 220 11.73 -2.84 -5.63
C ARG A 220 13.13 -2.65 -5.06
N LYS A 221 14.12 -2.33 -5.91
CA LYS A 221 15.48 -2.07 -5.46
C LYS A 221 15.53 -0.85 -4.54
N THR A 222 14.88 0.25 -4.91
CA THR A 222 14.80 1.46 -4.06
C THR A 222 14.17 1.13 -2.70
N ILE A 223 13.04 0.43 -2.67
CA ILE A 223 12.39 0.01 -1.42
C ILE A 223 13.31 -0.87 -0.56
N SER A 224 14.01 -1.84 -1.16
CA SER A 224 14.93 -2.73 -0.42
C SER A 224 16.11 -2.02 0.24
N TRP A 225 16.46 -0.82 -0.24
CA TRP A 225 17.53 0.01 0.32
C TRP A 225 17.03 1.14 1.21
N MET A 226 15.72 1.33 1.36
CA MET A 226 15.16 2.26 2.34
C MET A 226 15.59 1.86 3.78
N PRO A 227 15.63 2.81 4.73
CA PRO A 227 15.91 2.51 6.12
C PRO A 227 14.90 1.52 6.69
N ASP A 228 15.37 0.33 7.07
CA ASP A 228 14.57 -0.63 7.83
C ASP A 228 14.53 -0.18 9.29
N THR A 229 13.39 0.37 9.70
CA THR A 229 13.15 0.83 11.07
C THR A 229 12.72 -0.29 12.02
N GLN A 230 12.44 -1.49 11.51
CA GLN A 230 11.94 -2.62 12.30
C GLN A 230 13.03 -3.65 12.62
N SER A 231 14.08 -3.75 11.80
CA SER A 231 15.18 -4.68 12.09
C SER A 231 15.80 -4.41 13.46
N LEU A 232 15.94 -5.45 14.27
CA LEU A 232 16.70 -5.40 15.53
C LEU A 232 18.21 -5.54 15.31
N ASN A 233 18.64 -5.92 14.11
CA ASN A 233 20.05 -6.11 13.78
C ASN A 233 20.73 -4.74 13.56
N PRO A 234 21.64 -4.30 14.44
CA PRO A 234 22.29 -2.99 14.31
C PRO A 234 23.18 -2.88 13.06
N PHE A 235 23.78 -3.99 12.61
CA PHE A 235 24.57 -4.04 11.38
C PHE A 235 23.69 -3.90 10.14
N HIS A 236 22.49 -4.48 10.18
CA HIS A 236 21.51 -4.26 9.12
C HIS A 236 21.03 -2.81 9.14
N ARG A 237 20.61 -2.25 10.28
CA ARG A 237 20.10 -0.86 10.35
C ARG A 237 21.14 0.17 9.90
N LYS A 238 22.39 0.03 10.35
CA LYS A 238 23.49 0.99 10.11
C LYS A 238 24.41 0.56 8.97
N HIS A 239 23.89 -0.19 8.00
CA HIS A 239 24.67 -0.70 6.87
C HIS A 239 25.44 0.44 6.16
N PRO A 240 26.79 0.41 6.13
CA PRO A 240 27.62 1.56 5.73
C PRO A 240 27.46 1.94 4.26
N PHE A 241 27.15 0.96 3.40
CA PHE A 241 26.92 1.20 1.97
C PHE A 241 25.46 1.52 1.62
N ARG A 242 24.52 1.48 2.58
CA ARG A 242 23.11 1.80 2.30
C ARG A 242 22.99 3.20 1.64
N PRO A 243 23.67 4.26 2.13
CA PRO A 243 23.70 5.58 1.49
C PRO A 243 24.09 5.58 0.01
N LEU A 244 25.04 4.73 -0.37
CA LEU A 244 25.51 4.65 -1.75
C LEU A 244 24.43 4.02 -2.65
N PHE A 245 23.92 2.85 -2.25
CA PHE A 245 22.94 2.11 -3.04
C PHE A 245 21.62 2.84 -3.19
N TRP A 246 21.06 3.41 -2.11
CA TRP A 246 19.79 4.12 -2.25
C TRP A 246 19.94 5.40 -3.08
N LYS A 247 21.08 6.12 -2.99
CA LYS A 247 21.33 7.26 -3.88
C LYS A 247 21.42 6.85 -5.35
N TYR A 248 22.08 5.73 -5.65
CA TYR A 248 22.18 5.20 -7.01
C TYR A 248 20.81 4.79 -7.56
N TYR A 249 20.04 3.98 -6.82
CA TYR A 249 18.72 3.53 -7.27
C TYR A 249 17.71 4.68 -7.33
N LYS A 250 17.76 5.63 -6.39
CA LYS A 250 16.98 6.87 -6.47
C LYS A 250 17.34 7.65 -7.73
N TRP A 251 18.62 7.86 -8.02
CA TRP A 251 19.03 8.58 -9.23
C TRP A 251 18.48 7.89 -10.49
N ARG A 252 18.63 6.56 -10.62
CA ARG A 252 18.07 5.77 -11.74
C ARG A 252 16.55 5.94 -11.85
N LEU A 253 15.84 5.85 -10.73
CA LEU A 253 14.39 5.97 -10.66
C LEU A 253 13.91 7.39 -11.00
N ASP A 254 14.61 8.43 -10.52
CA ASP A 254 14.36 9.83 -10.86
C ASP A 254 14.60 10.09 -12.35
N GLN A 255 15.60 9.45 -12.98
CA GLN A 255 15.81 9.54 -14.44
C GLN A 255 14.66 8.88 -15.20
N TYR A 256 14.22 7.70 -14.78
CA TYR A 256 13.11 6.99 -15.43
C TYR A 256 11.82 7.81 -15.37
N VAL A 257 11.38 8.20 -14.18
CA VAL A 257 10.14 8.96 -13.99
C VAL A 257 10.27 10.38 -14.54
N GLY A 258 11.46 10.97 -14.49
CA GLY A 258 11.76 12.24 -15.13
C GLY A 258 11.55 12.20 -16.65
N LYS A 259 11.98 11.11 -17.31
CA LYS A 259 11.73 10.91 -18.74
C LYS A 259 10.24 10.82 -19.05
N VAL A 260 9.47 10.09 -18.25
CA VAL A 260 8.00 9.99 -18.39
C VAL A 260 7.34 11.37 -18.26
N LEU A 261 7.72 12.15 -17.24
CA LEU A 261 7.23 13.52 -17.05
C LEU A 261 7.62 14.44 -18.23
N ASP A 262 8.87 14.36 -18.69
CA ASP A 262 9.37 15.21 -19.78
C ASP A 262 8.66 14.88 -21.10
N GLU A 263 8.52 13.61 -21.46
CA GLU A 263 7.77 13.16 -22.64
C GLU A 263 6.32 13.63 -22.59
N ARG A 264 5.68 13.54 -21.41
CA ARG A 264 4.30 14.02 -21.23
C ARG A 264 4.21 15.54 -21.41
N PHE A 265 5.13 16.29 -20.82
CA PHE A 265 5.18 17.75 -20.93
C PHE A 265 5.43 18.18 -22.38
N THR A 266 6.37 17.54 -23.08
CA THR A 266 6.69 17.80 -24.49
C THR A 266 5.51 17.48 -25.41
N ALA A 267 4.83 16.34 -25.21
CA ALA A 267 3.64 15.98 -25.99
C ALA A 267 2.51 17.01 -25.80
N ARG A 268 2.41 17.60 -24.60
CA ARG A 268 1.41 18.61 -24.27
C ARG A 268 1.63 19.94 -25.02
N ILE A 269 2.88 20.43 -25.04
CA ILE A 269 3.25 21.68 -25.75
C ILE A 269 3.33 21.51 -27.28
N GLY A 270 3.61 20.29 -27.75
CA GLY A 270 3.84 19.99 -29.17
C GLY A 270 2.57 19.84 -30.02
N ASN A 271 1.48 19.31 -29.44
CA ASN A 271 0.25 18.98 -30.19
C ASN A 271 -0.72 20.17 -30.29
N ALA A 272 -0.95 20.66 -31.51
CA ALA A 272 -1.83 21.79 -31.82
C ALA A 272 -3.34 21.51 -31.72
N GLU A 273 -3.75 20.24 -31.56
CA GLU A 273 -5.16 19.90 -31.41
C GLU A 273 -5.58 19.90 -29.93
N LYS A 274 -6.32 20.95 -29.55
CA LYS A 274 -6.90 21.15 -28.20
C LYS A 274 -8.05 20.17 -27.87
N LYS A 275 -8.45 19.26 -28.77
CA LYS A 275 -9.64 18.42 -28.60
C LYS A 275 -9.30 16.98 -28.19
N ALA A 276 -10.10 16.47 -27.25
CA ALA A 276 -10.12 15.11 -26.72
C ALA A 276 -8.80 14.58 -26.10
N ARG A 277 -8.06 15.42 -25.37
CA ARG A 277 -6.94 14.95 -24.55
C ARG A 277 -7.46 14.20 -23.32
N LYS A 278 -6.97 12.98 -23.09
CA LYS A 278 -7.15 12.27 -21.81
C LYS A 278 -6.39 13.07 -20.75
N LYS A 279 -7.10 13.82 -19.91
CA LYS A 279 -6.47 14.50 -18.76
C LYS A 279 -6.00 13.42 -17.79
N THR A 280 -4.80 13.52 -17.25
CA THR A 280 -4.30 12.63 -16.20
C THR A 280 -3.92 13.39 -14.94
N GLY A 281 -3.59 12.68 -13.86
CA GLY A 281 -3.18 13.30 -12.60
C GLY A 281 -2.04 14.31 -12.79
N ILE A 282 -1.05 13.97 -13.62
CA ILE A 282 0.08 14.84 -13.99
C ILE A 282 -0.36 16.04 -14.84
N ASP A 283 -1.29 15.85 -15.79
CA ASP A 283 -1.80 16.93 -16.64
C ASP A 283 -2.55 17.98 -15.81
N LEU A 284 -3.36 17.53 -14.86
CA LEU A 284 -4.11 18.40 -13.96
C LEU A 284 -3.18 19.14 -12.99
N ALA A 285 -2.11 18.48 -12.53
CA ALA A 285 -1.09 19.12 -11.69
C ALA A 285 -0.29 20.18 -12.46
N LEU A 286 0.04 19.92 -13.73
CA LEU A 286 0.67 20.89 -14.63
C LEU A 286 -0.27 22.08 -14.88
N GLU A 287 -1.53 21.83 -15.26
CA GLU A 287 -2.56 22.87 -15.46
C GLU A 287 -2.69 23.78 -14.23
N GLN A 288 -2.81 23.19 -13.04
CA GLN A 288 -2.93 23.94 -11.80
C GLN A 288 -1.67 24.80 -11.52
N HIS A 289 -0.47 24.23 -11.70
CA HIS A 289 0.77 24.94 -11.42
C HIS A 289 0.97 26.17 -12.31
N PHE A 290 0.78 26.00 -13.62
CA PHE A 290 0.97 27.09 -14.58
C PHE A 290 -0.13 28.14 -14.47
N LYS A 291 -1.39 27.73 -14.19
CA LYS A 291 -2.48 28.65 -13.89
C LYS A 291 -2.17 29.55 -12.68
N GLU A 292 -1.61 28.98 -11.61
CA GLU A 292 -1.18 29.75 -10.42
C GLU A 292 -0.03 30.71 -10.72
N SER A 293 0.80 30.39 -11.72
CA SER A 293 1.92 31.23 -12.17
C SER A 293 1.52 32.22 -13.28
N GLY A 294 0.25 32.30 -13.65
CA GLY A 294 -0.26 33.18 -14.71
C GLY A 294 0.23 32.80 -16.11
N GLN A 295 0.67 31.57 -16.31
CA GLN A 295 1.20 31.05 -17.56
C GLN A 295 0.22 30.06 -18.20
N ASP A 296 0.19 30.04 -19.54
CA ASP A 296 -0.53 29.02 -20.29
C ASP A 296 0.37 27.78 -20.47
N VAL A 297 0.02 26.68 -19.82
CA VAL A 297 0.76 25.40 -19.94
C VAL A 297 0.80 24.88 -21.38
N ASP A 298 -0.18 25.24 -22.21
CA ASP A 298 -0.27 24.78 -23.60
C ASP A 298 0.50 25.70 -24.57
N SER A 299 1.14 26.78 -24.08
CA SER A 299 2.00 27.63 -24.90
C SER A 299 3.33 26.93 -25.23
N ARG A 300 3.76 27.02 -26.50
CA ARG A 300 5.05 26.51 -26.97
C ARG A 300 6.27 27.18 -26.33
N THR A 301 6.09 28.36 -25.74
CA THR A 301 7.16 29.08 -25.03
C THR A 301 7.27 28.70 -23.56
N THR A 302 6.32 27.92 -23.05
CA THR A 302 6.29 27.50 -21.65
C THR A 302 7.39 26.47 -21.40
N THR A 303 8.20 26.75 -20.37
CA THR A 303 9.30 25.88 -19.94
C THR A 303 9.05 25.39 -18.52
N MET A 304 9.46 24.15 -18.26
CA MET A 304 9.36 23.57 -16.93
C MET A 304 10.63 23.89 -16.13
N SER A 305 10.48 24.61 -15.01
CA SER A 305 11.62 24.93 -14.16
C SER A 305 12.23 23.67 -13.53
N THR A 306 13.55 23.68 -13.32
CA THR A 306 14.27 22.54 -12.70
C THR A 306 13.71 22.18 -11.33
N GLU A 307 13.34 23.19 -10.54
CA GLU A 307 12.75 22.98 -9.22
C GLU A 307 11.37 22.31 -9.31
N PHE A 308 10.50 22.81 -10.19
CA PHE A 308 9.19 22.21 -10.38
C PHE A 308 9.32 20.77 -10.88
N ARG A 309 10.17 20.52 -11.89
CA ARG A 309 10.43 19.19 -12.43
C ARG A 309 10.84 18.21 -11.33
N ARG A 310 11.82 18.58 -10.50
CA ARG A 310 12.28 17.74 -9.38
C ARG A 310 11.15 17.41 -8.41
N ASN A 311 10.40 18.42 -7.99
CA ASN A 311 9.33 18.24 -7.02
C ASN A 311 8.13 17.48 -7.62
N ALA A 312 7.86 17.63 -8.92
CA ALA A 312 6.86 16.84 -9.64
C ALA A 312 7.26 15.36 -9.67
N ILE A 313 8.53 15.04 -9.97
CA ILE A 313 9.08 13.67 -9.89
C ILE A 313 8.90 13.09 -8.47
N ASP A 314 9.28 13.84 -7.43
CA ASP A 314 9.10 13.43 -6.03
C ASP A 314 7.63 13.09 -5.72
N ASN A 315 6.66 13.89 -6.21
CA ASN A 315 5.24 13.62 -5.99
C ASN A 315 4.69 12.49 -6.86
N LEU A 316 5.15 12.32 -8.10
CA LEU A 316 4.79 11.17 -8.93
C LEU A 316 5.27 9.87 -8.29
N LEU A 317 6.51 9.84 -7.80
CA LEU A 317 7.06 8.67 -7.13
C LEU A 317 6.27 8.28 -5.88
N VAL A 318 5.83 9.26 -5.07
CA VAL A 318 5.02 8.94 -3.89
C VAL A 318 3.61 8.47 -4.25
N LEU A 319 3.02 8.99 -5.33
CA LEU A 319 1.71 8.54 -5.83
C LEU A 319 1.79 7.13 -6.42
N LEU A 320 2.80 6.86 -7.24
CA LEU A 320 3.07 5.54 -7.79
C LEU A 320 3.27 4.54 -6.65
N PHE A 321 4.15 4.85 -5.69
CA PHE A 321 4.39 4.02 -4.50
C PHE A 321 3.14 3.74 -3.68
N ALA A 322 2.38 4.77 -3.32
CA ALA A 322 1.20 4.61 -2.49
C ALA A 322 0.07 3.86 -3.22
N GLY A 323 -0.06 4.08 -4.53
CA GLY A 323 -1.16 3.56 -5.35
C GLY A 323 -1.09 2.07 -5.65
N HIS A 324 0.11 1.49 -5.82
CA HIS A 324 0.21 0.07 -6.19
C HIS A 324 0.17 -0.88 -4.98
N ASP A 325 1.06 -0.64 -4.00
CA ASP A 325 1.36 -1.61 -2.94
C ASP A 325 0.18 -1.85 -1.98
N THR A 326 -0.55 -0.76 -1.65
CA THR A 326 -1.66 -0.81 -0.70
C THR A 326 -2.90 -1.47 -1.30
N THR A 327 -3.22 -1.14 -2.55
CA THR A 327 -4.36 -1.71 -3.28
C THR A 327 -4.12 -3.19 -3.59
N ALA A 328 -2.94 -3.57 -4.08
CA ALA A 328 -2.59 -4.96 -4.37
C ALA A 328 -2.76 -5.87 -3.14
N SER A 329 -2.23 -5.43 -1.99
CA SER A 329 -2.38 -6.15 -0.72
C SER A 329 -3.84 -6.31 -0.30
N THR A 330 -4.65 -5.26 -0.47
CA THR A 330 -6.07 -5.29 -0.10
C THR A 330 -6.87 -6.22 -1.02
N VAL A 331 -6.58 -6.24 -2.32
CA VAL A 331 -7.17 -7.19 -3.27
C VAL A 331 -6.86 -8.63 -2.86
N CYS A 332 -5.62 -8.93 -2.47
CA CYS A 332 -5.25 -10.26 -1.94
C CYS A 332 -6.13 -10.64 -0.73
N TYR A 333 -6.31 -9.73 0.24
CA TYR A 333 -7.17 -9.99 1.38
C TYR A 333 -8.66 -10.11 1.02
N CYS A 334 -9.14 -9.43 -0.03
CA CYS A 334 -10.50 -9.65 -0.52
C CYS A 334 -10.68 -11.11 -0.97
N TYR A 335 -9.78 -11.62 -1.81
CA TYR A 335 -9.84 -13.02 -2.23
C TYR A 335 -9.70 -13.99 -1.05
N HIS A 336 -8.74 -13.74 -0.15
CA HIS A 336 -8.52 -14.59 1.03
C HIS A 336 -9.76 -14.68 1.92
N MET A 337 -10.35 -13.54 2.27
CA MET A 337 -11.55 -13.51 3.12
C MET A 337 -12.74 -14.15 2.40
N LEU A 338 -12.96 -13.88 1.12
CA LEU A 338 -14.05 -14.52 0.38
C LEU A 338 -13.88 -16.04 0.25
N SER A 339 -12.64 -16.51 0.10
CA SER A 339 -12.35 -17.96 0.03
C SER A 339 -12.70 -18.71 1.31
N LYS A 340 -12.61 -18.02 2.46
CA LYS A 340 -12.94 -18.54 3.78
C LYS A 340 -14.42 -18.37 4.15
N HIS A 341 -15.16 -17.60 3.36
CA HIS A 341 -16.56 -17.25 3.58
C HIS A 341 -17.40 -17.47 2.31
N PRO A 342 -17.63 -18.74 1.90
CA PRO A 342 -18.36 -19.08 0.68
C PRO A 342 -19.76 -18.43 0.59
N GLU A 343 -20.42 -18.23 1.73
CA GLU A 343 -21.71 -17.54 1.82
C GLU A 343 -21.64 -16.06 1.41
N LYS A 344 -20.51 -15.40 1.69
CA LYS A 344 -20.26 -14.00 1.30
C LYS A 344 -19.84 -13.92 -0.16
N LEU A 345 -19.03 -14.87 -0.63
CA LEU A 345 -18.69 -15.00 -2.04
C LEU A 345 -19.93 -15.24 -2.92
N ALA A 346 -20.85 -16.08 -2.47
CA ALA A 346 -22.12 -16.32 -3.16
C ALA A 346 -22.95 -15.03 -3.30
N LYS A 347 -23.06 -14.23 -2.23
CA LYS A 347 -23.75 -12.93 -2.26
C LYS A 347 -23.13 -11.93 -3.23
N ILE A 348 -21.79 -11.86 -3.31
CA ILE A 348 -21.12 -11.01 -4.32
C ILE A 348 -21.43 -11.50 -5.74
N ARG A 349 -21.34 -12.82 -5.98
CA ARG A 349 -21.64 -13.39 -7.30
C ARG A 349 -23.08 -13.10 -7.72
N GLU A 350 -24.03 -13.19 -6.78
CA GLU A 350 -25.42 -12.83 -7.00
C GLU A 350 -25.59 -11.33 -7.28
N GLU A 351 -24.95 -10.45 -6.51
CA GLU A 351 -24.91 -9.01 -6.78
C GLU A 351 -24.43 -8.73 -8.22
N PHE A 352 -23.32 -9.35 -8.63
CA PHE A 352 -22.79 -9.16 -9.97
C PHE A 352 -23.69 -9.72 -11.07
N ASN A 353 -24.36 -10.84 -10.85
CA ASN A 353 -25.38 -11.35 -11.78
C ASN A 353 -26.53 -10.35 -11.94
N ASN A 354 -26.97 -9.72 -10.85
CA ASN A 354 -28.05 -8.73 -10.87
C ASN A 354 -27.63 -7.41 -11.55
N VAL A 355 -26.39 -6.96 -11.34
CA VAL A 355 -25.89 -5.69 -11.86
C VAL A 355 -25.46 -5.80 -13.33
N PHE A 356 -24.71 -6.84 -13.69
CA PHE A 356 -24.10 -6.97 -15.01
C PHE A 356 -24.84 -7.93 -15.94
N GLY A 357 -25.72 -8.78 -15.40
CA GLY A 357 -26.39 -9.86 -16.11
C GLY A 357 -25.59 -11.17 -16.05
N GLN A 358 -26.27 -12.28 -16.34
CA GLN A 358 -25.66 -13.61 -16.32
C GLN A 358 -24.77 -13.85 -17.55
N ASP A 359 -25.17 -13.38 -18.73
CA ASP A 359 -24.50 -13.70 -20.00
C ASP A 359 -23.41 -12.71 -20.41
N VAL A 360 -23.45 -11.47 -19.90
CA VAL A 360 -22.48 -10.42 -20.23
C VAL A 360 -21.50 -10.26 -19.06
N GLY A 361 -20.20 -10.44 -19.35
CA GLY A 361 -19.14 -10.20 -18.38
C GLY A 361 -19.12 -8.74 -17.90
N ALA A 362 -18.72 -8.52 -16.64
CA ALA A 362 -18.70 -7.19 -16.03
C ALA A 362 -17.88 -6.18 -16.85
N ALA A 363 -16.79 -6.62 -17.49
CA ALA A 363 -15.93 -5.78 -18.31
C ALA A 363 -16.69 -5.08 -19.46
N ALA A 364 -17.47 -5.83 -20.25
CA ALA A 364 -18.21 -5.28 -21.38
C ALA A 364 -19.25 -4.24 -20.92
N LYS A 365 -19.99 -4.53 -19.83
CA LYS A 365 -20.96 -3.60 -19.25
C LYS A 365 -20.31 -2.33 -18.72
N LEU A 366 -19.18 -2.44 -18.03
CA LEU A 366 -18.45 -1.30 -17.48
C LEU A 366 -17.81 -0.42 -18.55
N LYS A 367 -17.37 -1.00 -19.67
CA LYS A 367 -16.90 -0.24 -20.83
C LYS A 367 -18.02 0.51 -21.53
N GLN A 368 -19.23 -0.06 -21.56
CA GLN A 368 -20.42 0.59 -22.11
C GLN A 368 -20.92 1.72 -21.20
N ASP A 369 -21.03 1.46 -19.91
CA ASP A 369 -21.47 2.42 -18.91
C ASP A 369 -20.71 2.21 -17.59
N PRO A 370 -19.71 3.06 -17.30
CA PRO A 370 -18.94 3.02 -16.07
C PRO A 370 -19.77 3.07 -14.79
N PHE A 371 -20.96 3.68 -14.81
CA PHE A 371 -21.77 3.91 -13.60
C PHE A 371 -22.42 2.64 -13.04
N PHE A 372 -22.44 1.52 -13.78
CA PHE A 372 -22.89 0.23 -13.24
C PHE A 372 -22.12 -0.18 -11.99
N ILE A 373 -20.84 0.19 -11.90
CA ILE A 373 -20.01 -0.14 -10.72
C ILE A 373 -20.58 0.43 -9.43
N ASN A 374 -21.31 1.55 -9.50
CA ASN A 374 -21.89 2.20 -8.31
C ASN A 374 -22.99 1.36 -7.66
N LYS A 375 -23.61 0.43 -8.41
CA LYS A 375 -24.65 -0.49 -7.91
C LYS A 375 -24.10 -1.68 -7.11
N CYS A 376 -22.78 -1.87 -7.10
CA CYS A 376 -22.13 -2.96 -6.35
C CYS A 376 -21.89 -2.53 -4.89
N GLU A 377 -22.96 -2.47 -4.10
CA GLU A 377 -22.96 -2.01 -2.71
C GLU A 377 -22.38 -3.05 -1.74
N TYR A 378 -22.75 -4.32 -1.89
CA TYR A 378 -22.25 -5.42 -1.08
C TYR A 378 -20.75 -5.64 -1.31
N THR A 379 -20.29 -5.55 -2.56
CA THR A 379 -18.86 -5.57 -2.90
C THR A 379 -18.09 -4.44 -2.20
N LEU A 380 -18.65 -3.23 -2.16
CA LEU A 380 -18.04 -2.13 -1.41
C LEU A 380 -18.00 -2.44 0.10
N ALA A 381 -19.06 -3.03 0.64
CA ALA A 381 -19.14 -3.41 2.04
C ALA A 381 -18.09 -4.48 2.40
N VAL A 382 -17.84 -5.43 1.49
CA VAL A 382 -16.77 -6.44 1.59
C VAL A 382 -15.40 -5.79 1.62
N ILE A 383 -15.11 -4.89 0.67
CA ILE A 383 -13.82 -4.17 0.63
C ILE A 383 -13.61 -3.36 1.92
N LYS A 384 -14.65 -2.69 2.42
CA LYS A 384 -14.56 -1.93 3.67
C LYS A 384 -14.27 -2.83 4.87
N GLU A 385 -14.91 -3.99 4.97
CA GLU A 385 -14.64 -4.94 6.06
C GLU A 385 -13.25 -5.57 5.95
N VAL A 386 -12.78 -5.84 4.73
CA VAL A 386 -11.39 -6.24 4.49
C VAL A 386 -10.44 -5.15 4.96
N LEU A 387 -10.67 -3.87 4.63
CA LEU A 387 -9.82 -2.76 5.07
C LEU A 387 -9.88 -2.49 6.58
N ARG A 388 -11.00 -2.81 7.24
CA ARG A 388 -11.12 -2.77 8.71
C ARG A 388 -10.23 -3.84 9.35
N LEU A 389 -10.28 -5.06 8.83
CA LEU A 389 -9.46 -6.15 9.35
C LEU A 389 -8.00 -6.04 8.88
N TRP A 390 -7.71 -5.66 7.66
CA TRP A 390 -6.37 -5.72 7.10
C TRP A 390 -5.94 -4.36 6.55
N PRO A 391 -5.95 -3.29 7.38
CA PRO A 391 -5.55 -1.98 6.90
C PRO A 391 -4.06 -2.03 6.51
N PRO A 392 -3.69 -1.55 5.31
CA PRO A 392 -2.31 -1.65 4.82
C PRO A 392 -1.36 -0.67 5.53
N GLY A 393 -1.86 0.28 6.32
CA GLY A 393 -1.05 1.30 6.97
C GLY A 393 -1.71 1.92 8.21
N SER A 394 -0.98 2.83 8.84
CA SER A 394 -1.41 3.61 10.01
C SER A 394 -0.78 5.01 10.00
N SER A 395 -1.28 5.93 10.84
CA SER A 395 -0.75 7.30 10.89
C SER A 395 0.03 7.62 12.15
N GLY A 396 1.18 8.29 11.95
CA GLY A 396 1.94 8.97 12.99
C GLY A 396 1.92 10.49 12.85
N ARG A 397 2.02 11.22 13.96
CA ARG A 397 2.28 12.67 14.04
C ARG A 397 3.41 12.96 15.02
N GLU A 398 4.13 14.05 14.78
CA GLU A 398 5.08 14.60 15.75
C GLU A 398 4.28 15.33 16.83
N GLY A 399 4.39 14.91 18.08
CA GLY A 399 3.88 15.69 19.20
C GLY A 399 4.69 16.98 19.39
N ARG A 400 4.10 17.97 20.07
CA ARG A 400 4.68 19.32 20.18
C ARG A 400 4.61 19.81 21.62
N LYS A 401 5.59 20.63 21.99
CA LYS A 401 5.58 21.36 23.26
C LYS A 401 4.30 22.18 23.38
N GLY A 402 3.66 22.10 24.55
CA GLY A 402 2.43 22.84 24.85
C GLY A 402 1.16 22.28 24.19
N TYR A 403 1.25 21.21 23.40
CA TYR A 403 0.07 20.47 22.92
C TYR A 403 -0.16 19.23 23.80
N PHE A 404 -1.38 19.11 24.30
CA PHE A 404 -1.80 18.03 25.18
C PHE A 404 -3.05 17.36 24.59
N VAL A 405 -3.18 16.07 24.86
CA VAL A 405 -4.35 15.28 24.51
C VAL A 405 -5.14 15.02 25.78
N LYS A 406 -6.46 15.25 25.77
CA LYS A 406 -7.31 14.91 26.92
C LYS A 406 -7.62 13.43 26.91
N ASP A 407 -7.32 12.74 28.01
CA ASP A 407 -7.72 11.35 28.22
C ASP A 407 -9.26 11.27 28.37
N PRO A 408 -9.96 10.49 27.52
CA PRO A 408 -11.41 10.38 27.58
C PRO A 408 -11.93 9.68 28.85
N ILE A 409 -11.10 8.88 29.52
CA ILE A 409 -11.47 8.15 30.74
C ILE A 409 -11.17 9.00 31.98
N THR A 410 -9.93 9.46 32.11
CA THR A 410 -9.48 10.14 33.34
C THR A 410 -9.68 11.66 33.30
N GLY A 411 -9.89 12.24 32.12
CA GLY A 411 -9.94 13.69 31.92
C GLY A 411 -8.58 14.39 31.99
N ASN A 412 -7.50 13.66 32.27
CA ASN A 412 -6.15 14.20 32.41
C ASN A 412 -5.60 14.73 31.08
N MET A 413 -4.78 15.78 31.16
CA MET A 413 -4.07 16.32 30.00
C MET A 413 -2.74 15.59 29.81
N LEU A 414 -2.67 14.78 28.77
CA LEU A 414 -1.54 13.93 28.43
C LEU A 414 -0.53 14.69 27.55
N PRO A 415 0.77 14.77 27.92
CA PRO A 415 1.77 15.52 27.17
C PRO A 415 2.13 14.84 25.85
N THR A 416 2.31 15.62 24.79
CA THR A 416 2.71 15.09 23.47
C THR A 416 4.16 15.37 23.11
N GLU A 417 4.83 16.29 23.80
CA GLU A 417 6.20 16.68 23.48
C GLU A 417 7.16 15.48 23.51
N ASN A 418 7.98 15.33 22.46
CA ASN A 418 8.93 14.23 22.26
C ASN A 418 8.32 12.85 22.01
N PHE A 419 6.99 12.75 21.85
CA PHE A 419 6.31 11.51 21.50
C PHE A 419 5.90 11.47 20.02
N LEU A 420 6.05 10.29 19.41
CA LEU A 420 5.29 9.90 18.23
C LEU A 420 3.83 9.70 18.66
N LEU A 421 2.90 10.47 18.09
CA LEU A 421 1.47 10.24 18.29
C LEU A 421 1.00 9.26 17.22
N TRP A 422 0.73 8.02 17.62
CA TRP A 422 0.45 6.93 16.69
C TRP A 422 -0.99 6.45 16.83
N VAL A 423 -1.70 6.41 15.70
CA VAL A 423 -3.04 5.83 15.57
C VAL A 423 -2.91 4.50 14.82
N PRO A 424 -2.73 3.36 15.52
CA PRO A 424 -2.67 2.05 14.88
C PRO A 424 -4.09 1.59 14.50
N SER A 425 -4.53 1.93 13.28
CA SER A 425 -5.87 1.60 12.78
C SER A 425 -6.24 0.13 12.97
N ILE A 426 -5.31 -0.81 12.78
CA ILE A 426 -5.56 -2.25 12.96
C ILE A 426 -6.04 -2.64 14.37
N ALA A 427 -5.54 -1.95 15.40
CA ALA A 427 -5.91 -2.20 16.79
C ALA A 427 -7.22 -1.51 17.15
N MET A 428 -7.38 -0.25 16.75
CA MET A 428 -8.65 0.47 16.90
C MET A 428 -9.79 -0.21 16.13
N HIS A 429 -9.49 -0.81 14.98
CA HIS A 429 -10.46 -1.54 14.15
C HIS A 429 -10.84 -2.90 14.72
N ARG A 430 -10.08 -3.44 15.66
CA ARG A 430 -10.34 -4.72 16.34
C ARG A 430 -10.74 -4.57 17.80
N ASP A 431 -10.87 -3.34 18.28
CA ASP A 431 -11.19 -3.07 19.67
C ASP A 431 -12.66 -3.42 19.94
N PRO A 432 -12.96 -4.40 20.81
CA PRO A 432 -14.34 -4.77 21.14
C PRO A 432 -15.11 -3.62 21.79
N ARG A 433 -14.42 -2.66 22.43
CA ARG A 433 -15.04 -1.43 22.99
C ARG A 433 -15.67 -0.55 21.90
N ILE A 434 -15.22 -0.70 20.65
CA ILE A 434 -15.65 0.09 19.49
C ILE A 434 -16.51 -0.75 18.54
N TRP A 435 -16.14 -2.00 18.30
CA TRP A 435 -16.75 -2.85 17.27
C TRP A 435 -17.63 -3.98 17.80
N GLY A 436 -17.76 -4.09 19.13
CA GLY A 436 -18.53 -5.15 19.80
C GLY A 436 -17.79 -6.48 19.89
N ASP A 437 -18.46 -7.50 20.44
CA ASP A 437 -17.85 -8.82 20.65
C ASP A 437 -17.46 -9.52 19.33
N ASP A 438 -18.14 -9.17 18.23
CA ASP A 438 -17.86 -9.66 16.89
C ASP A 438 -16.75 -8.85 16.18
N ALA A 439 -15.95 -8.04 16.89
CA ALA A 439 -14.89 -7.20 16.34
C ALA A 439 -13.86 -7.96 15.48
N HIS A 440 -13.64 -9.24 15.74
CA HIS A 440 -12.70 -10.06 14.98
C HIS A 440 -13.34 -10.82 13.80
N GLU A 441 -14.67 -10.79 13.68
CA GLU A 441 -15.41 -11.48 12.62
C GLU A 441 -15.41 -10.68 11.32
N PHE A 442 -15.47 -11.39 10.19
CA PHE A 442 -15.66 -10.81 8.87
C PHE A 442 -17.14 -10.60 8.57
N LYS A 443 -17.61 -9.38 8.77
CA LYS A 443 -19.03 -9.02 8.64
C LYS A 443 -19.23 -7.81 7.72
N PRO A 444 -19.18 -7.99 6.39
CA PRO A 444 -19.45 -6.94 5.42
C PRO A 444 -20.73 -6.15 5.68
N GLU A 445 -21.76 -6.82 6.20
CA GLU A 445 -23.08 -6.23 6.48
C GLU A 445 -23.02 -4.99 7.39
N ARG A 446 -21.94 -4.79 8.17
CA ARG A 446 -21.72 -3.56 8.95
C ARG A 446 -21.72 -2.29 8.11
N PHE A 447 -21.27 -2.38 6.86
CA PHE A 447 -21.06 -1.24 5.96
C PHE A 447 -22.17 -1.06 4.93
N LEU A 448 -23.26 -1.81 5.05
CA LEU A 448 -24.48 -1.56 4.29
C LEU A 448 -25.22 -0.35 4.85
N SER A 449 -25.96 0.33 3.96
CA SER A 449 -26.54 1.64 4.24
C SER A 449 -27.43 1.66 5.49
N GLU A 450 -28.20 0.60 5.69
CA GLU A 450 -29.11 0.36 6.81
C GLU A 450 -28.39 0.22 8.16
N ASN A 451 -27.09 -0.13 8.17
CA ASN A 451 -26.30 -0.31 9.39
C ASN A 451 -25.36 0.87 9.70
N ASN A 452 -25.28 1.88 8.83
CA ASN A 452 -24.38 3.03 9.02
C ASN A 452 -24.58 3.75 10.37
N HIS A 453 -25.82 3.82 10.88
CA HIS A 453 -26.15 4.46 12.16
C HIS A 453 -25.55 3.74 13.38
N LYS A 454 -25.13 2.48 13.23
CA LYS A 454 -24.51 1.68 14.30
C LYS A 454 -23.00 1.88 14.37
N LEU A 455 -22.39 2.54 13.38
CA LEU A 455 -20.95 2.74 13.35
C LEU A 455 -20.53 3.86 14.30
N VAL A 456 -19.58 3.56 15.18
CA VAL A 456 -18.95 4.57 16.04
C VAL A 456 -18.30 5.64 15.15
N PRO A 457 -18.65 6.92 15.33
CA PRO A 457 -18.05 8.00 14.58
C PRO A 457 -16.52 7.96 14.66
N ASN A 458 -15.85 8.26 13.56
CA ASN A 458 -14.39 8.33 13.46
C ASN A 458 -13.63 7.02 13.68
N ALA A 459 -14.30 5.89 13.93
CA ALA A 459 -13.63 4.60 14.15
C ALA A 459 -13.07 3.97 12.87
N TYR A 460 -13.84 4.00 11.77
CA TYR A 460 -13.37 3.50 10.47
C TYR A 460 -12.37 4.49 9.84
N ARG A 461 -11.10 4.07 9.72
CA ARG A 461 -9.95 4.93 9.33
C ARG A 461 -8.86 4.25 8.46
N PRO A 462 -9.16 3.33 7.52
CA PRO A 462 -8.10 2.76 6.69
C PRO A 462 -7.48 3.78 5.73
N PHE A 463 -8.22 4.83 5.36
CA PHE A 463 -7.76 5.95 4.54
C PHE A 463 -7.48 7.22 5.37
N GLU A 464 -7.56 7.12 6.70
CA GLU A 464 -7.56 8.24 7.63
C GLU A 464 -8.65 9.29 7.37
N LYS A 465 -8.71 10.33 8.19
CA LYS A 465 -9.65 11.45 8.05
C LYS A 465 -8.97 12.81 8.13
N GLY A 466 -9.71 13.85 7.76
CA GLY A 466 -9.27 15.23 7.78
C GLY A 466 -8.43 15.64 6.57
N PRO A 467 -7.74 16.78 6.63
CA PRO A 467 -6.99 17.34 5.49
C PRO A 467 -5.88 16.42 4.98
N ARG A 468 -5.39 15.49 5.82
CA ARG A 468 -4.33 14.53 5.50
C ARG A 468 -4.86 13.13 5.13
N ASN A 469 -6.15 12.99 4.83
CA ASN A 469 -6.73 11.73 4.35
C ASN A 469 -6.09 11.27 3.04
N CYS A 470 -6.26 9.99 2.70
CA CYS A 470 -5.77 9.43 1.44
C CYS A 470 -6.34 10.20 0.25
N ILE A 471 -5.46 10.63 -0.67
CA ILE A 471 -5.90 11.28 -1.92
C ILE A 471 -6.53 10.27 -2.88
N GLY A 472 -5.99 9.05 -2.90
CA GLY A 472 -6.39 7.99 -3.83
C GLY A 472 -7.49 7.08 -3.31
N GLN A 473 -8.21 7.45 -2.23
CA GLN A 473 -9.25 6.61 -1.63
C GLN A 473 -10.29 6.17 -2.67
N GLU A 474 -10.83 7.12 -3.44
CA GLU A 474 -11.87 6.84 -4.42
C GLU A 474 -11.33 5.97 -5.57
N LEU A 475 -10.08 6.19 -6.00
CA LEU A 475 -9.44 5.35 -7.02
C LEU A 475 -9.26 3.91 -6.50
N ALA A 476 -8.74 3.74 -5.29
CA ALA A 476 -8.51 2.42 -4.71
C ALA A 476 -9.81 1.63 -4.54
N LEU A 477 -10.88 2.26 -4.06
CA LEU A 477 -12.19 1.62 -3.93
C LEU A 477 -12.78 1.25 -5.30
N LEU A 478 -12.68 2.15 -6.28
CA LEU A 478 -13.13 1.89 -7.64
C LEU A 478 -12.38 0.72 -8.28
N GLU A 479 -11.05 0.75 -8.20
CA GLU A 479 -10.15 -0.29 -8.71
C GLU A 479 -10.47 -1.66 -8.11
N MET A 480 -10.53 -1.75 -6.77
CA MET A 480 -10.86 -3.02 -6.09
C MET A 480 -12.24 -3.55 -6.48
N LYS A 481 -13.25 -2.68 -6.62
CA LYS A 481 -14.59 -3.10 -7.07
C LYS A 481 -14.55 -3.67 -8.48
N ILE A 482 -13.86 -3.01 -9.42
CA ILE A 482 -13.76 -3.46 -10.81
C ILE A 482 -13.02 -4.80 -10.88
N VAL A 483 -11.89 -4.93 -10.19
CA VAL A 483 -11.10 -6.15 -10.16
C VAL A 483 -11.90 -7.33 -9.59
N LEU A 484 -12.68 -7.12 -8.53
CA LEU A 484 -13.56 -8.18 -8.02
C LEU A 484 -14.68 -8.51 -9.01
N ALA A 485 -15.29 -7.49 -9.63
CA ALA A 485 -16.37 -7.66 -10.61
C ALA A 485 -15.98 -8.51 -11.83
N THR A 486 -14.74 -8.39 -12.28
CA THR A 486 -14.22 -9.11 -13.45
C THR A 486 -13.66 -10.50 -13.13
N THR A 487 -13.36 -10.80 -11.86
CA THR A 487 -12.62 -12.04 -11.49
C THR A 487 -13.44 -13.03 -10.66
N VAL A 488 -14.25 -12.60 -9.69
CA VAL A 488 -14.81 -13.54 -8.70
C VAL A 488 -15.91 -14.44 -9.28
N ARG A 489 -16.51 -14.07 -10.41
CA ARG A 489 -17.45 -14.95 -11.15
C ARG A 489 -16.71 -16.05 -11.90
N GLU A 490 -15.49 -15.77 -12.35
CA GLU A 490 -14.68 -16.61 -13.23
C GLU A 490 -13.78 -17.56 -12.43
N PHE A 491 -13.38 -17.17 -11.22
CA PHE A 491 -12.35 -17.87 -10.46
C PHE A 491 -12.71 -18.12 -9.00
N ASP A 492 -12.24 -19.24 -8.48
CA ASP A 492 -12.09 -19.52 -7.06
C ASP A 492 -10.60 -19.44 -6.70
N ILE A 493 -10.21 -18.39 -5.96
CA ILE A 493 -8.82 -18.15 -5.53
C ILE A 493 -8.69 -18.49 -4.04
N LYS A 494 -7.70 -19.31 -3.67
CA LYS A 494 -7.48 -19.77 -2.30
C LYS A 494 -6.00 -19.69 -1.93
N ALA A 495 -5.70 -19.30 -0.70
CA ALA A 495 -4.34 -19.37 -0.18
C ALA A 495 -3.87 -20.83 -0.06
N ALA A 496 -2.58 -21.09 -0.35
CA ALA A 496 -1.93 -22.39 -0.38
C ALA A 496 -0.58 -22.34 0.35
N TYR A 497 -0.60 -21.92 1.63
CA TYR A 497 0.60 -21.80 2.47
C TYR A 497 1.27 -23.15 2.77
N ASP A 498 0.51 -24.24 2.70
CA ASP A 498 0.98 -25.62 2.79
C ASP A 498 1.94 -25.99 1.65
N GLU A 499 1.91 -25.25 0.55
CA GLU A 499 2.76 -25.45 -0.62
C GLU A 499 3.77 -24.32 -0.82
N LEU A 500 4.00 -23.48 0.19
CA LEU A 500 4.92 -22.34 0.11
C LEU A 500 6.34 -22.73 -0.36
N ASP A 501 6.80 -23.94 -0.02
CA ASP A 501 8.13 -24.43 -0.42
C ASP A 501 8.28 -24.67 -1.92
N THR A 502 7.17 -24.81 -2.67
CA THR A 502 7.23 -24.92 -4.14
C THR A 502 7.60 -23.59 -4.81
N LEU A 503 7.56 -22.48 -4.06
CA LEU A 503 7.90 -21.14 -4.53
C LEU A 503 9.32 -20.70 -4.14
N ASP A 504 10.15 -21.62 -3.63
CA ASP A 504 11.54 -21.33 -3.34
C ASP A 504 12.30 -20.96 -4.63
N ASN A 505 13.02 -19.84 -4.61
CA ASN A 505 13.79 -19.31 -5.75
C ASN A 505 12.96 -18.89 -6.98
N ASP A 506 11.69 -18.51 -6.81
CA ASP A 506 10.83 -18.00 -7.89
C ASP A 506 11.21 -16.59 -8.43
N GLY A 507 12.37 -16.06 -8.03
CA GLY A 507 12.86 -14.75 -8.43
C GLY A 507 12.16 -13.57 -7.73
N SER A 508 11.14 -13.83 -6.91
CA SER A 508 10.44 -12.79 -6.15
C SER A 508 11.28 -12.27 -4.97
N LEU A 509 10.77 -11.24 -4.29
CA LEU A 509 11.38 -10.76 -3.04
C LEU A 509 11.08 -11.69 -1.85
N TRP A 510 10.23 -12.70 -2.03
CA TRP A 510 9.46 -13.38 -0.98
C TRP A 510 9.95 -14.79 -0.57
N ALA A 511 11.24 -15.09 -0.63
CA ALA A 511 11.74 -16.41 -0.22
C ALA A 511 13.21 -16.42 0.25
N ARG A 512 13.66 -15.36 0.94
CA ARG A 512 15.09 -15.18 1.19
C ARG A 512 15.64 -15.97 2.37
N ASP A 513 14.84 -16.23 3.41
CA ASP A 513 15.32 -16.86 4.63
C ASP A 513 14.36 -17.94 5.14
N ARG A 514 14.79 -19.21 5.10
CA ARG A 514 14.03 -20.34 5.62
C ARG A 514 13.80 -20.26 7.14
N SER A 515 14.61 -19.50 7.87
CA SER A 515 14.42 -19.29 9.31
C SER A 515 13.10 -18.61 9.65
N GLU A 516 12.52 -17.90 8.68
CA GLU A 516 11.24 -17.19 8.80
C GLU A 516 10.02 -18.14 8.70
N LYS A 517 10.23 -19.36 8.19
CA LYS A 517 9.23 -20.44 8.12
C LYS A 517 9.18 -21.29 9.41
N THR A 518 9.91 -20.90 10.45
CA THR A 518 10.00 -21.63 11.73
C THR A 518 9.31 -20.89 12.87
N GLY A 519 8.82 -21.64 13.85
CA GLY A 519 8.15 -21.10 15.04
C GLY A 519 6.67 -20.81 14.78
N ILE A 520 6.15 -19.73 15.36
CA ILE A 520 4.73 -19.36 15.23
C ILE A 520 4.46 -18.86 13.80
N GLN A 521 3.51 -19.48 13.10
CA GLN A 521 3.19 -19.18 11.70
C GLN A 521 1.81 -18.55 11.52
N LYS A 522 1.10 -18.25 12.61
CA LYS A 522 -0.25 -17.66 12.58
C LYS A 522 -0.32 -16.40 13.43
N CYS A 523 -1.05 -15.40 12.97
CA CYS A 523 -1.48 -14.24 13.74
C CYS A 523 -2.97 -14.03 13.49
N PHE A 524 -3.74 -13.71 14.53
CA PHE A 524 -5.21 -13.71 14.48
C PHE A 524 -5.81 -15.05 13.96
N GLY A 525 -5.12 -16.16 14.22
CA GLY A 525 -5.53 -17.50 13.75
C GLY A 525 -5.27 -17.77 12.27
N ASP A 526 -4.60 -16.86 11.54
CA ASP A 526 -4.40 -16.94 10.10
C ASP A 526 -2.92 -16.93 9.70
N GLU A 527 -2.56 -17.66 8.64
CA GLU A 527 -1.21 -17.70 8.06
C GLU A 527 -0.95 -16.51 7.15
N ALA A 528 -2.01 -15.90 6.60
CA ALA A 528 -1.95 -14.69 5.79
C ALA A 528 -1.77 -13.42 6.63
N TYR A 529 -1.02 -13.47 7.73
CA TYR A 529 -0.81 -12.30 8.57
C TYR A 529 0.01 -11.22 7.85
N GLN A 530 -0.17 -9.95 8.25
CA GLN A 530 0.57 -8.84 7.66
C GLN A 530 2.04 -8.85 8.05
N ILE A 531 2.92 -8.65 7.07
CA ILE A 531 4.33 -8.33 7.24
C ILE A 531 4.61 -6.93 6.69
N LEU A 532 5.63 -6.25 7.22
CA LEU A 532 6.00 -4.93 6.73
C LEU A 532 7.01 -5.04 5.58
N LEU A 533 6.55 -4.78 4.37
CA LEU A 533 7.40 -4.51 3.22
C LEU A 533 6.77 -3.32 2.49
N ALA A 534 7.23 -2.10 2.81
CA ALA A 534 6.60 -0.81 2.47
C ALA A 534 5.21 -0.58 3.10
N ALA A 535 4.24 -1.45 2.81
CA ALA A 535 2.91 -1.51 3.43
C ALA A 535 2.73 -2.82 4.22
N GLY A 536 1.59 -2.96 4.90
CA GLY A 536 1.16 -4.23 5.49
C GLY A 536 0.66 -5.20 4.44
N LYS A 537 1.53 -6.13 4.03
CA LYS A 537 1.30 -7.10 2.96
C LYS A 537 1.03 -8.50 3.52
N PRO A 538 0.27 -9.36 2.82
CA PRO A 538 0.15 -10.75 3.24
C PRO A 538 1.52 -11.43 3.23
N ARG A 539 1.74 -12.28 4.23
CA ARG A 539 2.96 -13.07 4.38
C ARG A 539 3.34 -13.76 3.06
N GLU A 540 4.62 -13.67 2.70
CA GLU A 540 5.19 -14.31 1.51
C GLU A 540 4.39 -14.07 0.22
N GLY A 541 3.77 -12.90 0.08
CA GLY A 541 3.02 -12.53 -1.13
C GLY A 541 1.77 -13.38 -1.37
N MET A 542 1.23 -14.03 -0.33
CA MET A 542 0.06 -14.92 -0.39
C MET A 542 0.21 -16.00 -1.48
N PRO A 543 0.95 -17.10 -1.21
CA PRO A 543 0.91 -18.28 -2.05
C PRO A 543 -0.54 -18.68 -2.28
N ALA A 544 -0.94 -18.84 -3.54
CA ALA A 544 -2.32 -19.08 -3.90
C ALA A 544 -2.45 -20.10 -5.03
N ARG A 545 -3.59 -20.78 -5.02
CA ARG A 545 -4.14 -21.53 -6.14
C ARG A 545 -5.35 -20.80 -6.68
N VAL A 546 -5.51 -20.88 -7.99
CA VAL A 546 -6.70 -20.40 -8.68
C VAL A 546 -7.31 -21.55 -9.47
N MET A 547 -8.63 -21.66 -9.42
CA MET A 547 -9.43 -22.64 -10.15
C MET A 547 -10.51 -21.90 -10.92
N LEU A 548 -10.97 -22.45 -12.04
CA LEU A 548 -12.15 -21.94 -12.74
C LEU A 548 -13.39 -22.12 -11.84
N GLY A 549 -14.21 -21.07 -11.74
CA GLY A 549 -15.40 -21.04 -10.89
C GLY A 549 -16.49 -21.99 -11.38
N ASN A 550 -17.15 -22.67 -10.45
CA ASN A 550 -18.19 -23.69 -10.73
C ASN A 550 -19.41 -23.18 -11.52
N VAL A 551 -19.65 -21.87 -11.59
CA VAL A 551 -20.79 -21.27 -12.32
C VAL A 551 -20.68 -21.50 -13.83
N LEU A 552 -19.45 -21.71 -14.31
CA LEU A 552 -19.16 -21.84 -15.72
C LEU A 552 -19.13 -23.28 -16.21
N LEU A 553 -19.20 -24.31 -15.36
CA LEU A 553 -19.19 -25.72 -15.80
C LEU A 553 -20.36 -26.08 -16.76
N GLY A 554 -21.48 -25.36 -16.70
CA GLY A 554 -22.59 -25.52 -17.65
C GLY A 554 -22.32 -24.93 -19.05
N ASN A 555 -21.53 -23.86 -19.15
CA ASN A 555 -21.26 -23.12 -20.39
C ASN A 555 -19.82 -23.30 -20.92
N VAL A 556 -18.88 -23.76 -20.09
CA VAL A 556 -17.47 -24.04 -20.44
C VAL A 556 -17.36 -25.22 -21.38
N ALA A 557 -18.24 -26.21 -21.27
CA ALA A 557 -18.28 -27.29 -22.25
C ALA A 557 -18.58 -26.78 -23.68
N LEU A 558 -19.30 -25.66 -23.83
CA LEU A 558 -19.56 -25.03 -25.14
C LEU A 558 -18.51 -23.98 -25.52
N PHE A 559 -18.06 -23.13 -24.58
CA PHE A 559 -17.08 -22.08 -24.86
C PHE A 559 -15.66 -22.62 -25.04
N ALA A 560 -15.24 -23.63 -24.26
CA ALA A 560 -13.96 -24.30 -24.45
C ALA A 560 -13.94 -25.08 -25.78
N LEU A 561 -15.07 -25.70 -26.17
CA LEU A 561 -15.22 -26.32 -27.50
C LEU A 561 -15.12 -25.26 -28.61
N ALA A 562 -15.82 -24.12 -28.48
CA ALA A 562 -15.79 -23.06 -29.46
C ALA A 562 -14.38 -22.46 -29.64
N ARG A 563 -13.65 -22.21 -28.54
CA ARG A 563 -12.26 -21.71 -28.57
C ARG A 563 -11.25 -22.75 -29.09
N LEU A 564 -11.45 -24.04 -28.77
CA LEU A 564 -10.67 -25.13 -29.38
C LEU A 564 -10.94 -25.24 -30.89
N ILE A 565 -12.19 -25.05 -31.32
CA ILE A 565 -12.57 -25.06 -32.74
C ILE A 565 -11.97 -23.85 -33.47
N GLU A 566 -11.99 -22.64 -32.89
CA GLU A 566 -11.36 -21.45 -33.47
C GLU A 566 -9.84 -21.57 -33.55
N GLY A 567 -9.18 -22.01 -32.47
CA GLY A 567 -7.73 -22.26 -32.45
C GLY A 567 -7.28 -23.40 -33.37
N SER A 568 -8.18 -24.32 -33.73
CA SER A 568 -7.94 -25.35 -34.75
C SER A 568 -8.12 -24.81 -36.17
N ARG A 569 -9.11 -23.93 -36.41
CA ARG A 569 -9.35 -23.28 -37.71
C ARG A 569 -8.21 -22.33 -38.10
N GLU A 570 -7.64 -21.58 -37.16
CA GLU A 570 -6.46 -20.75 -37.41
C GLU A 570 -5.21 -21.57 -37.73
N ARG A 571 -5.01 -22.72 -37.06
CA ARG A 571 -3.88 -23.62 -37.34
C ARG A 571 -3.99 -24.31 -38.70
N VAL A 572 -5.21 -24.67 -39.10
CA VAL A 572 -5.48 -25.25 -40.43
C VAL A 572 -5.33 -24.19 -41.53
N SER A 573 -5.79 -22.95 -41.29
CA SER A 573 -5.60 -21.80 -42.20
C SER A 573 -4.12 -21.48 -42.41
N LYS A 574 -3.33 -21.36 -41.33
CA LYS A 574 -1.89 -21.11 -41.40
C LYS A 574 -1.12 -22.23 -42.10
N ARG A 575 -1.49 -23.50 -41.87
CA ARG A 575 -0.90 -24.64 -42.60
C ARG A 575 -1.22 -24.60 -44.10
N ARG A 576 -2.45 -24.24 -44.50
CA ARG A 576 -2.85 -24.13 -45.91
C ARG A 576 -2.08 -23.04 -46.66
N VAL A 577 -1.91 -21.87 -46.04
CA VAL A 577 -1.12 -20.75 -46.61
C VAL A 577 0.36 -21.13 -46.75
N GLN A 578 0.90 -21.91 -45.80
CA GLN A 578 2.28 -22.37 -45.83
C GLN A 578 2.51 -23.48 -46.87
N THR A 579 1.53 -24.37 -47.11
CA THR A 579 1.62 -25.38 -48.19
C THR A 579 1.43 -24.78 -49.58
N GLN A 580 0.69 -23.68 -49.69
CA GLN A 580 0.47 -22.98 -50.96
C GLN A 580 1.72 -22.19 -51.38
N ARG A 581 2.39 -21.51 -50.43
CA ARG A 581 3.71 -20.89 -50.68
C ARG A 581 4.79 -21.91 -51.06
N HIS A 582 4.81 -23.07 -50.41
CA HIS A 582 5.81 -24.09 -50.73
C HIS A 582 5.65 -24.71 -52.12
N ARG A 583 4.44 -24.66 -52.71
CA ARG A 583 4.18 -25.12 -54.08
C ARG A 583 4.44 -24.04 -55.15
N GLU A 584 4.42 -22.76 -54.78
CA GLU A 584 4.76 -21.66 -55.69
C GLU A 584 6.27 -21.46 -55.82
N ASP A 585 7.05 -21.83 -54.79
CA ASP A 585 8.52 -21.80 -54.83
C ASP A 585 9.16 -22.98 -55.61
N GLU A 586 8.38 -23.98 -56.04
CA GLU A 586 8.85 -25.10 -56.89
C GLU A 586 8.70 -24.84 -58.40
N TYR A 587 8.22 -23.65 -58.81
CA TYR A 587 8.00 -23.30 -60.22
C TYR A 587 8.66 -21.97 -60.66
N PHE A 588 9.65 -21.47 -59.92
CA PHE A 588 10.50 -20.35 -60.34
C PHE A 588 12.00 -20.67 -60.26
#